data_AF-W3WPT1-F1
#
_entry.id   AF-W3WPT1-F1
#
_cell.length_a   1.000
_cell.length_b   1.000
_cell.length_c   1.000
_cell.angle_alpha   90.00
_cell.angle_beta   90.00
_cell.angle_gamma   90.00
#
_symmetry.space_group_name_H-M   'P 1'
#
loop_
_entity.id
_entity.type
_entity.pdbx_description
1 polymer ?
#
loop_
_entity_poly.entity_id
_entity_poly.type
_entity_poly.pdbx_seq_one_letter_code
_entity_poly.pdbx_strand_id
1 'polypeptide(L)'
;MSLEEHITALQASLDKAKLVPGSASELIPSSFAPSTVLKISFGDKAVDLGNFFRASECKVAPTISFAPETGSSSSSNASYLLILTDPDAPTPDDPKFAFWRHWIVSGLQPLAGGSQGAVALTKPTITEYLGPGPKDDSKPHRYLFLLYREPEALDLKKQDAGGEEFVERRSFKPAQFAEKFQLKLVSVNWMTCAGDGWSE
;
A
#
# COMPACT_ATOMS: atom_id res chain seq x y z
N MET A 1 -16.48 -8.52 -9.94
CA MET A 1 -16.80 -7.18 -9.42
C MET A 1 -16.40 -6.16 -10.47
N SER A 2 -17.30 -5.26 -10.84
CA SER A 2 -16.98 -4.12 -11.70
C SER A 2 -16.08 -3.12 -10.96
N LEU A 3 -15.47 -2.17 -11.68
CA LEU A 3 -14.68 -1.12 -11.03
C LEU A 3 -15.55 -0.24 -10.10
N GLU A 4 -16.80 0.03 -10.49
CA GLU A 4 -17.76 0.82 -9.69
C GLU A 4 -18.15 0.13 -8.38
N GLU A 5 -18.42 -1.17 -8.45
CA GLU A 5 -18.68 -2.00 -7.24
C GLU A 5 -17.46 -2.01 -6.32
N HIS A 6 -16.24 -2.08 -6.89
CA HIS A 6 -15.00 -2.04 -6.13
C HIS A 6 -14.78 -0.68 -5.46
N ILE A 7 -15.05 0.44 -6.15
CA ILE A 7 -14.97 1.79 -5.57
C ILE A 7 -15.88 1.89 -4.35
N THR A 8 -17.12 1.44 -4.48
CA THR A 8 -18.12 1.49 -3.39
C THR A 8 -17.67 0.64 -2.20
N ALA A 9 -17.21 -0.59 -2.46
CA ALA A 9 -16.73 -1.49 -1.41
C ALA A 9 -15.48 -0.95 -0.71
N LEU A 10 -14.54 -0.38 -1.46
CA LEU A 10 -13.33 0.25 -0.92
C LEU A 10 -13.70 1.41 0.01
N GLN A 11 -14.54 2.34 -0.44
CA GLN A 11 -14.97 3.49 0.35
C GLN A 11 -15.66 3.06 1.65
N ALA A 12 -16.59 2.11 1.58
CA ALA A 12 -17.27 1.57 2.76
C ALA A 12 -16.29 0.88 3.73
N SER A 13 -15.30 0.17 3.22
CA SER A 13 -14.28 -0.50 4.06
C SER A 13 -13.39 0.50 4.79
N LEU A 14 -12.95 1.57 4.11
CA LEU A 14 -12.11 2.61 4.68
C LEU A 14 -12.85 3.41 5.76
N ASP A 15 -14.13 3.72 5.53
CA ASP A 15 -14.99 4.40 6.51
C ASP A 15 -15.21 3.53 7.75
N LYS A 16 -15.62 2.27 7.56
CA LYS A 16 -15.80 1.30 8.66
C LYS A 16 -14.54 1.15 9.51
N ALA A 17 -13.38 1.18 8.87
CA ALA A 17 -12.08 1.07 9.53
C ALA A 17 -11.55 2.38 10.12
N LYS A 18 -12.29 3.50 9.98
CA LYS A 18 -11.87 4.85 10.40
C LYS A 18 -10.50 5.23 9.80
N LEU A 19 -10.28 4.85 8.56
CA LEU A 19 -9.14 5.26 7.75
C LEU A 19 -9.49 6.54 6.98
N VAL A 20 -10.69 6.60 6.40
CA VAL A 20 -11.21 7.77 5.68
C VAL A 20 -12.71 7.93 5.97
N PRO A 21 -13.14 8.97 6.72
CA PRO A 21 -12.29 9.93 7.43
C PRO A 21 -11.50 9.26 8.55
N GLY A 22 -10.28 9.74 8.79
CA GLY A 22 -9.41 9.18 9.82
C GLY A 22 -7.94 9.38 9.56
N SER A 23 -7.12 8.42 9.99
CA SER A 23 -5.66 8.52 9.89
C SER A 23 -5.19 8.70 8.44
N ALA A 24 -5.84 8.06 7.47
CA ALA A 24 -5.44 8.11 6.06
C ALA A 24 -6.07 9.27 5.25
N SER A 25 -6.78 10.21 5.88
CA SER A 25 -7.48 11.29 5.16
C SER A 25 -6.57 12.21 4.34
N GLU A 26 -5.32 12.41 4.75
CA GLU A 26 -4.33 13.18 3.98
C GLU A 26 -3.80 12.41 2.76
N LEU A 27 -3.93 11.07 2.77
CA LEU A 27 -3.42 10.18 1.73
C LEU A 27 -4.46 9.84 0.67
N ILE A 28 -5.70 9.64 1.13
CA ILE A 28 -6.81 9.17 0.34
C ILE A 28 -7.92 10.21 0.48
N PRO A 29 -8.05 11.13 -0.51
CA PRO A 29 -9.14 12.09 -0.52
C PRO A 29 -10.50 11.39 -0.45
N SER A 30 -11.49 12.00 0.21
CA SER A 30 -12.85 11.42 0.30
C SER A 30 -13.51 11.24 -1.07
N SER A 31 -13.13 12.04 -2.06
CA SER A 31 -13.58 11.94 -3.45
C SER A 31 -12.75 10.99 -4.31
N PHE A 32 -11.79 10.27 -3.72
CA PHE A 32 -10.92 9.36 -4.45
C PHE A 32 -11.73 8.20 -5.06
N ALA A 33 -11.47 7.93 -6.34
CA ALA A 33 -11.97 6.78 -7.06
C ALA A 33 -10.79 6.09 -7.74
N PRO A 34 -10.47 4.82 -7.41
CA PRO A 34 -9.43 4.08 -8.10
C PRO A 34 -9.66 3.96 -9.62
N SER A 35 -8.60 4.14 -10.40
CA SER A 35 -8.59 3.97 -11.87
C SER A 35 -8.19 2.56 -12.33
N THR A 36 -7.75 1.73 -11.38
CA THR A 36 -7.45 0.29 -11.53
C THR A 36 -7.61 -0.43 -10.18
N VAL A 37 -7.65 -1.76 -10.20
CA VAL A 37 -7.76 -2.60 -9.00
C VAL A 37 -6.39 -3.17 -8.64
N LEU A 38 -5.86 -2.79 -7.48
CA LEU A 38 -4.65 -3.35 -6.91
C LEU A 38 -4.94 -4.68 -6.19
N LYS A 39 -4.32 -5.75 -6.67
CA LYS A 39 -4.36 -7.07 -6.05
C LYS A 39 -3.03 -7.37 -5.37
N ILE A 40 -3.12 -7.70 -4.09
CA ILE A 40 -2.00 -8.11 -3.25
C ILE A 40 -2.33 -9.50 -2.71
N SER A 41 -1.38 -10.44 -2.78
CA SER A 41 -1.57 -11.78 -2.19
C SER A 41 -0.34 -12.25 -1.43
N PHE A 42 -0.56 -12.72 -0.20
CA PHE A 42 0.42 -13.42 0.62
C PHE A 42 0.23 -14.92 0.45
N GLY A 43 1.09 -15.56 -0.36
CA GLY A 43 0.84 -16.92 -0.83
C GLY A 43 -0.50 -16.99 -1.56
N ASP A 44 -1.37 -17.91 -1.14
CA ASP A 44 -2.70 -18.12 -1.74
C ASP A 44 -3.78 -17.19 -1.16
N LYS A 45 -3.47 -16.38 -0.14
CA LYS A 45 -4.44 -15.53 0.54
C LYS A 45 -4.36 -14.10 0.01
N ALA A 46 -5.42 -13.70 -0.70
CA ALA A 46 -5.56 -12.34 -1.22
C ALA A 46 -5.89 -11.35 -0.10
N VAL A 47 -5.33 -10.15 -0.20
CA VAL A 47 -5.76 -8.97 0.55
C VAL A 47 -7.03 -8.43 -0.10
N ASP A 48 -8.07 -8.27 0.71
CA ASP A 48 -9.40 -7.86 0.28
C ASP A 48 -10.00 -6.91 1.31
N LEU A 49 -9.75 -5.62 1.10
CA LEU A 49 -10.46 -4.49 1.72
C LEU A 49 -10.64 -4.62 3.25
N GLY A 50 -9.55 -4.97 3.94
CA GLY A 50 -9.48 -5.01 5.40
C GLY A 50 -9.54 -6.40 6.03
N ASN A 51 -9.59 -7.47 5.22
CA ASN A 51 -9.53 -8.83 5.73
C ASN A 51 -8.31 -9.09 6.63
N PHE A 52 -8.45 -10.09 7.49
CA PHE A 52 -7.56 -10.31 8.62
C PHE A 52 -6.39 -11.26 8.27
N PHE A 53 -5.19 -10.91 8.73
CA PHE A 53 -3.97 -11.71 8.62
C PHE A 53 -3.26 -11.86 9.97
N ARG A 54 -2.51 -12.94 10.12
CA ARG A 54 -1.51 -13.11 11.17
C ARG A 54 -0.14 -12.69 10.67
N ALA A 55 0.70 -12.18 11.56
CA ALA A 55 2.05 -11.73 11.22
C ALA A 55 2.87 -12.84 10.51
N SER A 56 2.70 -14.11 10.91
CA SER A 56 3.35 -15.24 10.26
C SER A 56 2.96 -15.46 8.79
N GLU A 57 1.74 -15.09 8.39
CA GLU A 57 1.27 -15.18 7.00
C GLU A 57 1.96 -14.14 6.10
N CYS A 58 2.47 -13.05 6.68
CA CYS A 58 3.00 -11.90 5.96
C CYS A 58 4.53 -11.75 6.08
N LYS A 59 5.26 -12.82 6.42
CA LYS A 59 6.73 -12.79 6.57
C LYS A 59 7.48 -12.51 5.26
N VAL A 60 6.94 -12.98 4.14
CA VAL A 60 7.51 -12.80 2.80
C VAL A 60 6.73 -11.72 2.06
N ALA A 61 7.42 -10.95 1.23
CA ALA A 61 6.79 -9.91 0.41
C ALA A 61 5.65 -10.51 -0.44
N PRO A 62 4.50 -9.83 -0.53
CA PRO A 62 3.37 -10.34 -1.28
C PRO A 62 3.60 -10.19 -2.79
N THR A 63 2.81 -10.93 -3.56
CA THR A 63 2.70 -10.70 -5.00
C THR A 63 1.87 -9.45 -5.29
N ILE A 64 2.22 -8.72 -6.34
CA ILE A 64 1.51 -7.52 -6.80
C ILE A 64 0.96 -7.80 -8.20
N SER A 65 -0.32 -7.51 -8.42
CA SER A 65 -0.91 -7.50 -9.76
C SER A 65 -1.93 -6.38 -9.91
N PHE A 66 -1.98 -5.76 -11.09
CA PHE A 66 -2.98 -4.76 -11.47
C PHE A 66 -3.02 -4.59 -12.98
N ALA A 67 -4.13 -4.07 -13.50
CA ALA A 67 -4.27 -3.74 -14.91
C ALA A 67 -3.82 -2.29 -15.18
N PRO A 68 -3.41 -1.95 -16.42
CA PRO A 68 -3.24 -0.56 -16.82
C PRO A 68 -4.51 0.25 -16.52
N GLU A 69 -4.34 1.52 -16.14
CA GLU A 69 -5.47 2.38 -15.80
C GLU A 69 -6.43 2.61 -16.97
N THR A 70 -7.72 2.61 -16.68
CA THR A 70 -8.77 2.90 -17.66
C THR A 70 -8.74 4.39 -18.06
N GLY A 71 -8.96 4.69 -19.35
CA GLY A 71 -9.14 6.06 -19.84
C GLY A 71 -7.87 6.91 -20.01
N SER A 72 -6.66 6.35 -19.86
CA SER A 72 -5.40 7.06 -20.07
C SER A 72 -4.78 6.67 -21.42
N SER A 73 -4.79 7.57 -22.41
CA SER A 73 -4.15 7.39 -23.73
C SER A 73 -2.62 7.23 -23.66
N SER A 74 -2.02 7.55 -22.51
CA SER A 74 -0.59 7.46 -22.21
C SER A 74 -0.18 6.16 -21.48
N SER A 75 -1.08 5.18 -21.35
CA SER A 75 -0.91 4.02 -20.46
C SER A 75 0.08 2.96 -20.93
N SER A 76 0.56 3.00 -22.18
CA SER A 76 1.41 1.93 -22.72
C SER A 76 2.81 1.87 -22.11
N ASN A 77 3.27 2.92 -21.43
CA ASN A 77 4.58 2.98 -20.77
C ASN A 77 4.54 3.53 -19.34
N ALA A 78 3.36 3.59 -18.72
CA ALA A 78 3.23 4.13 -17.37
C ALA A 78 3.99 3.27 -16.35
N SER A 79 4.74 3.93 -15.47
CA SER A 79 5.44 3.33 -14.34
C SER A 79 4.70 3.65 -13.05
N TYR A 80 4.74 2.73 -12.10
CA TYR A 80 4.01 2.84 -10.85
C TYR A 80 4.92 2.58 -9.65
N LEU A 81 4.53 3.16 -8.52
CA LEU A 81 5.19 3.01 -7.24
C LEU A 81 4.18 2.49 -6.21
N LEU A 82 4.56 1.45 -5.46
CA LEU A 82 3.78 0.92 -4.34
C LEU A 82 4.40 1.36 -3.01
N ILE A 83 3.58 1.87 -2.10
CA ILE A 83 3.93 2.09 -0.70
C ILE A 83 3.11 1.13 0.18
N LEU A 84 3.77 0.38 1.06
CA LEU A 84 3.15 -0.32 2.18
C LEU A 84 3.46 0.42 3.48
N THR A 85 2.41 0.84 4.20
CA THR A 85 2.57 1.60 5.45
C THR A 85 1.54 1.24 6.52
N ASP A 86 1.92 1.41 7.79
CA ASP A 86 1.12 1.10 8.98
C ASP A 86 0.81 2.39 9.78
N PRO A 87 -0.39 2.97 9.68
CA PRO A 87 -0.81 4.15 10.46
C PRO A 87 -0.86 3.91 11.98
N ASP A 88 -0.78 2.67 12.44
CA ASP A 88 -1.05 2.28 13.81
C ASP A 88 0.23 1.97 14.62
N ALA A 89 1.42 2.17 14.07
CA ALA A 89 2.64 1.89 14.82
C ALA A 89 2.92 2.91 15.95
N PRO A 90 3.42 2.50 17.13
CA PRO A 90 3.64 1.11 17.56
C PRO A 90 2.39 0.35 17.99
N THR A 91 1.30 1.04 18.37
CA THR A 91 -0.02 0.43 18.63
C THR A 91 -1.13 1.39 18.17
N PRO A 92 -2.31 0.89 17.76
CA PRO A 92 -3.42 1.74 17.33
C PRO A 92 -3.88 2.75 18.40
N ASP A 93 -3.66 2.43 19.68
CA ASP A 93 -4.04 3.28 20.81
C ASP A 93 -3.02 4.40 21.13
N ASP A 94 -1.74 4.20 20.79
CA ASP A 94 -0.67 5.22 20.92
C ASP A 94 0.23 5.21 19.65
N PRO A 95 -0.27 5.70 18.49
CA PRO A 95 0.41 5.55 17.21
C PRO A 95 1.51 6.61 17.00
N LYS A 96 2.43 6.76 17.96
CA LYS A 96 3.51 7.76 17.90
C LYS A 96 4.52 7.55 16.76
N PHE A 97 4.55 6.35 16.17
CA PHE A 97 5.36 6.00 14.99
C PHE A 97 4.50 5.78 13.75
N ALA A 98 3.27 6.32 13.75
CA ALA A 98 2.28 6.20 12.68
C ALA A 98 2.90 6.34 11.30
N PHE A 99 2.34 5.58 10.37
CA PHE A 99 2.85 5.38 9.03
C PHE A 99 4.24 4.77 9.07
N TRP A 100 4.40 3.65 9.76
CA TRP A 100 5.64 2.89 9.64
C TRP A 100 5.84 2.45 8.19
N ARG A 101 7.01 2.70 7.61
CA ARG A 101 7.34 2.34 6.22
C ARG A 101 7.78 0.87 6.15
N HIS A 102 6.92 0.03 5.60
CA HIS A 102 7.20 -1.40 5.45
C HIS A 102 7.83 -1.74 4.11
N TRP A 103 7.42 -1.06 3.04
CA TRP A 103 7.90 -1.36 1.69
C TRP A 103 7.69 -0.16 0.76
N ILE A 104 8.68 0.14 -0.09
CA ILE A 104 8.51 1.07 -1.22
C ILE A 104 9.18 0.45 -2.44
N VAL A 105 8.38 0.19 -3.47
CA VAL A 105 8.84 -0.34 -4.76
C VAL A 105 8.47 0.62 -5.86
N SER A 106 9.45 1.05 -6.63
CA SER A 106 9.28 1.93 -7.79
C SER A 106 9.45 1.14 -9.09
N GLY A 107 9.06 1.69 -10.23
CA GLY A 107 9.30 1.05 -11.51
C GLY A 107 8.39 -0.13 -11.82
N LEU A 108 7.23 -0.24 -11.18
CA LEU A 108 6.25 -1.29 -11.45
C LEU A 108 5.57 -1.04 -12.79
N GLN A 109 5.57 -2.03 -13.69
CA GLN A 109 4.91 -1.95 -14.99
C GLN A 109 3.97 -3.15 -15.21
N PRO A 110 2.66 -2.94 -15.41
CA PRO A 110 1.74 -4.03 -15.72
C PRO A 110 2.04 -4.59 -17.12
N LEU A 111 2.20 -5.91 -17.22
CA LEU A 111 2.54 -6.59 -18.47
C LEU A 111 1.30 -6.74 -19.35
N ALA A 112 1.34 -6.16 -20.55
CA ALA A 112 0.28 -6.30 -21.55
C ALA A 112 0.14 -7.76 -22.00
N GLY A 113 -1.07 -8.31 -21.97
CA GLY A 113 -1.36 -9.67 -22.43
C GLY A 113 -0.90 -10.80 -21.50
N GLY A 114 -0.30 -10.48 -20.34
CA GLY A 114 0.02 -11.46 -19.31
C GLY A 114 -1.24 -11.97 -18.60
N SER A 115 -1.26 -13.26 -18.25
CA SER A 115 -2.30 -13.83 -17.40
C SER A 115 -2.39 -13.06 -16.07
N GLN A 116 -3.58 -12.52 -15.79
CA GLN A 116 -3.97 -11.93 -14.50
C GLN A 116 -3.27 -10.63 -14.03
N GLY A 117 -2.67 -9.84 -14.93
CA GLY A 117 -2.14 -8.51 -14.57
C GLY A 117 -0.81 -8.55 -13.81
N ALA A 118 0.03 -9.52 -14.16
CA ALA A 118 1.41 -9.60 -13.68
C ALA A 118 2.17 -8.29 -13.90
N VAL A 119 3.06 -7.96 -12.97
CA VAL A 119 3.79 -6.69 -12.95
C VAL A 119 5.29 -6.98 -13.03
N ALA A 120 5.98 -6.32 -13.95
CA ALA A 120 7.43 -6.33 -14.01
C ALA A 120 8.00 -5.20 -13.14
N LEU A 121 9.14 -5.48 -12.50
CA LEU A 121 9.91 -4.49 -11.78
C LEU A 121 11.06 -3.99 -12.67
N THR A 122 11.10 -2.68 -12.90
CA THR A 122 12.10 -2.06 -13.79
C THR A 122 13.17 -1.25 -13.05
N LYS A 123 13.00 -1.04 -11.74
CA LYS A 123 13.91 -0.26 -10.89
C LYS A 123 14.21 -1.01 -9.58
N PRO A 124 15.34 -0.71 -8.91
CA PRO A 124 15.60 -1.23 -7.57
C PRO A 124 14.52 -0.82 -6.55
N THR A 125 14.33 -1.66 -5.55
CA THR A 125 13.49 -1.37 -4.39
C THR A 125 14.05 -0.19 -3.58
N ILE A 126 13.19 0.74 -3.18
CA ILE A 126 13.55 1.97 -2.44
C ILE A 126 13.57 1.73 -0.93
N THR A 127 12.66 0.88 -0.44
CA THR A 127 12.66 0.41 0.93
C THR A 127 12.36 -1.07 0.90
N GLU A 128 13.30 -1.91 1.32
CA GLU A 128 13.13 -3.37 1.29
C GLU A 128 11.95 -3.82 2.15
N TYR A 129 11.30 -4.91 1.74
CA TYR A 129 10.13 -5.43 2.44
C TYR A 129 10.49 -5.82 3.87
N LEU A 130 9.76 -5.25 4.82
CA LEU A 130 9.73 -5.70 6.20
C LEU A 130 8.28 -6.06 6.54
N GLY A 131 8.03 -7.31 6.90
CA GLY A 131 6.68 -7.79 7.18
C GLY A 131 6.01 -7.09 8.38
N PRO A 132 4.68 -7.21 8.49
CA PRO A 132 3.95 -6.87 9.71
C PRO A 132 4.61 -7.50 10.95
N GLY A 133 4.76 -6.69 11.99
CA GLY A 133 5.29 -7.14 13.28
C GLY A 133 4.53 -6.57 14.48
N PRO A 134 3.18 -6.53 14.46
CA PRO A 134 2.42 -6.14 15.65
C PRO A 134 2.70 -7.14 16.78
N LYS A 135 2.81 -6.63 18.01
CA LYS A 135 2.99 -7.48 19.19
C LYS A 135 1.70 -8.21 19.53
N ASP A 136 1.81 -9.36 20.21
CA ASP A 136 0.65 -10.16 20.61
C ASP A 136 -0.29 -9.43 21.58
N ASP A 137 0.23 -8.47 22.35
CA ASP A 137 -0.53 -7.62 23.28
C ASP A 137 -1.07 -6.33 22.62
N SER A 138 -0.72 -6.06 21.37
CA SER A 138 -1.27 -4.93 20.60
C SER A 138 -2.59 -5.31 19.96
N LYS A 139 -3.51 -4.35 19.86
CA LYS A 139 -4.66 -4.48 18.97
C LYS A 139 -4.20 -4.68 17.52
N PRO A 140 -5.01 -5.30 16.65
CA PRO A 140 -4.65 -5.44 15.24
C PRO A 140 -4.35 -4.10 14.56
N HIS A 141 -3.29 -4.07 13.77
CA HIS A 141 -2.86 -2.91 13.00
C HIS A 141 -3.47 -2.95 11.60
N ARG A 142 -3.67 -1.76 11.01
CA ARG A 142 -4.10 -1.59 9.62
C ARG A 142 -2.85 -1.42 8.75
N TYR A 143 -2.82 -2.07 7.61
CA TYR A 143 -1.72 -1.98 6.64
C TYR A 143 -2.26 -1.50 5.30
N LEU A 144 -1.79 -0.33 4.86
CA LEU A 144 -2.23 0.32 3.63
C LEU A 144 -1.26 0.04 2.49
N PHE A 145 -1.78 -0.51 1.39
CA PHE A 145 -1.08 -0.65 0.12
C PHE A 145 -1.56 0.46 -0.83
N LEU A 146 -0.68 1.41 -1.11
CA LEU A 146 -0.98 2.61 -1.90
C LEU A 146 -0.24 2.52 -3.23
N LEU A 147 -0.98 2.38 -4.34
CA LEU A 147 -0.40 2.37 -5.68
C LEU A 147 -0.49 3.77 -6.26
N TYR A 148 0.66 4.31 -6.67
CA TYR A 148 0.80 5.61 -7.30
C TYR A 148 1.30 5.45 -8.73
N ARG A 149 0.84 6.31 -9.64
CA ARG A 149 1.47 6.55 -10.93
C ARG A 149 2.68 7.47 -10.71
N GLU A 150 3.83 7.08 -11.26
CA GLU A 150 5.05 7.88 -11.26
C GLU A 150 4.97 9.00 -12.32
N PRO A 151 5.57 10.18 -12.07
CA PRO A 151 5.83 11.13 -13.15
C PRO A 151 6.89 10.58 -14.12
N GLU A 152 6.99 11.19 -15.30
CA GLU A 152 8.03 10.85 -16.26
C GLU A 152 9.43 11.05 -15.64
N ALA A 153 10.34 10.11 -15.92
CA ALA A 153 11.73 10.15 -15.46
C ALA A 153 11.95 10.23 -13.93
N LEU A 154 11.03 9.71 -13.11
CA LEU A 154 11.24 9.58 -11.67
C LEU A 154 12.51 8.77 -11.34
N ASP A 155 13.47 9.38 -10.64
CA ASP A 155 14.67 8.74 -10.11
C ASP A 155 14.70 8.86 -8.59
N LEU A 156 14.29 7.81 -7.90
CA LEU A 156 14.25 7.75 -6.43
C LEU A 156 15.46 6.98 -5.89
N LYS A 157 16.01 7.48 -4.78
CA LYS A 157 17.06 6.81 -4.02
C LYS A 157 16.52 6.42 -2.64
N LYS A 158 17.19 5.48 -1.97
CA LYS A 158 16.81 5.03 -0.62
C LYS A 158 16.77 6.20 0.38
N GLN A 159 17.67 7.17 0.23
CA GLN A 159 17.74 8.37 1.07
C GLN A 159 16.53 9.29 0.90
N ASP A 160 15.85 9.26 -0.26
CA ASP A 160 14.63 10.04 -0.47
C ASP A 160 13.47 9.56 0.40
N ALA A 161 13.47 8.28 0.76
CA ALA A 161 12.55 7.71 1.75
C ALA A 161 13.07 7.84 3.19
N GLY A 162 14.25 8.41 3.41
CA GLY A 162 14.88 8.56 4.72
C GLY A 162 15.88 7.47 5.10
N GLY A 163 16.16 6.51 4.21
CA GLY A 163 17.11 5.41 4.45
C GLY A 163 16.44 4.04 4.67
N GLU A 164 17.20 3.06 5.16
CA GLU A 164 16.76 1.66 5.33
C GLU A 164 16.79 1.20 6.78
N GLU A 165 17.43 1.95 7.67
CA GLU A 165 17.57 1.54 9.07
C GLU A 165 16.19 1.45 9.73
N PHE A 166 16.07 0.52 10.67
CA PHE A 166 14.78 0.24 11.32
C PHE A 166 14.15 1.49 11.95
N VAL A 167 14.96 2.40 12.49
CA VAL A 167 14.50 3.64 13.10
C VAL A 167 14.07 4.69 12.07
N GLU A 168 14.63 4.66 10.86
CA GLU A 168 14.34 5.60 9.76
C GLU A 168 13.01 5.28 9.06
N ARG A 169 12.42 4.11 9.36
CA ARG A 169 11.11 3.69 8.85
C ARG A 169 9.93 4.25 9.65
N ARG A 170 10.16 4.74 10.86
CA ARG A 170 9.15 5.30 11.76
C ARG A 170 8.64 6.65 11.27
N SER A 171 7.39 6.98 11.58
CA SER A 171 6.85 8.34 11.40
C SER A 171 6.98 8.86 9.96
N PHE A 172 6.97 7.96 8.97
CA PHE A 172 7.08 8.33 7.56
C PHE A 172 5.89 9.22 7.18
N LYS A 173 6.09 10.13 6.22
CA LYS A 173 5.07 11.09 5.78
C LYS A 173 4.65 10.76 4.35
N PRO A 174 3.83 9.71 4.13
CA PRO A 174 3.51 9.24 2.79
C PRO A 174 2.81 10.32 1.93
N ALA A 175 2.02 11.21 2.53
CA ALA A 175 1.35 12.30 1.80
C ALA A 175 2.37 13.32 1.29
N GLN A 176 3.27 13.76 2.16
CA GLN A 176 4.35 14.69 1.80
C GLN A 176 5.33 14.06 0.80
N PHE A 177 5.62 12.76 0.94
CA PHE A 177 6.44 12.02 0.00
C PHE A 177 5.77 11.97 -1.39
N ALA A 178 4.48 11.64 -1.45
CA ALA A 178 3.73 11.62 -2.69
C ALA A 178 3.68 13.00 -3.36
N GLU A 179 3.43 14.06 -2.59
CA GLU A 179 3.43 15.44 -3.08
C GLU A 179 4.81 15.86 -3.61
N LYS A 180 5.88 15.65 -2.83
CA LYS A 180 7.26 16.00 -3.20
C LYS A 180 7.66 15.39 -4.54
N PHE A 181 7.28 14.14 -4.78
CA PHE A 181 7.63 13.40 -5.99
C PHE A 181 6.52 13.36 -7.05
N GLN A 182 5.49 14.21 -6.90
CA GLN A 182 4.38 14.35 -7.85
C GLN A 182 3.71 13.01 -8.19
N LEU A 183 3.62 12.13 -7.19
CA LEU A 183 3.00 10.82 -7.30
C LEU A 183 1.49 10.98 -7.28
N LYS A 184 0.80 10.37 -8.25
CA LYS A 184 -0.66 10.39 -8.32
C LYS A 184 -1.23 9.08 -7.82
N LEU A 185 -2.06 9.11 -6.77
CA LEU A 185 -2.71 7.89 -6.27
C LEU A 185 -3.67 7.32 -7.34
N VAL A 186 -3.59 6.01 -7.59
CA VAL A 186 -4.40 5.34 -8.63
C VAL A 186 -5.18 4.14 -8.10
N SER A 187 -4.71 3.52 -7.02
CA SER A 187 -5.41 2.43 -6.36
C SER A 187 -4.99 2.27 -4.91
N VAL A 188 -5.87 1.69 -4.10
CA VAL A 188 -5.63 1.38 -2.70
C VAL A 188 -6.19 -0.02 -2.43
N ASN A 189 -5.44 -0.80 -1.65
CA ASN A 189 -5.97 -1.96 -0.96
C ASN A 189 -5.41 -1.97 0.46
N TRP A 190 -6.03 -2.69 1.38
CA TRP A 190 -5.58 -2.70 2.77
C TRP A 190 -5.98 -3.98 3.47
N MET A 191 -5.25 -4.30 4.54
CA MET A 191 -5.54 -5.45 5.40
C MET A 191 -5.46 -5.06 6.87
N THR A 192 -6.03 -5.91 7.71
CA THR A 192 -5.82 -5.89 9.16
C THR A 192 -4.85 -7.01 9.51
N CYS A 193 -3.86 -6.75 10.36
CA CYS A 193 -2.95 -7.80 10.82
C CYS A 193 -2.65 -7.70 12.32
N ALA A 194 -2.60 -8.84 12.99
CA ALA A 194 -2.27 -8.96 14.41
C ALA A 194 -1.13 -9.95 14.66
N GLY A 195 -0.55 -9.87 15.85
CA GLY A 195 0.43 -10.86 16.32
C GLY A 195 -0.16 -12.27 16.27
N ASP A 196 0.70 -13.27 16.12
CA ASP A 196 0.26 -14.67 16.05
C ASP A 196 -0.45 -15.11 17.35
N GLY A 197 -0.04 -14.56 18.50
CA GLY A 197 -0.62 -14.81 19.81
C GLY A 197 -1.80 -13.90 20.18
N TRP A 198 -2.19 -12.95 19.33
CA TRP A 198 -3.29 -12.04 19.63
C TRP A 198 -4.65 -12.77 19.70
N SER A 199 -5.44 -12.42 20.71
CA SER A 199 -6.80 -12.90 20.95
C SER A 199 -7.73 -11.72 21.25
N GLU A 200 -9.00 -11.83 20.83
CA GLU A 200 -10.05 -10.82 21.02
C GLU A 200 -10.55 -10.70 22.47
#